data_AF-A0A7U2F0J1-F1
#
_entry.id   AF-A0A7U2F0J1-F1
#
_cell.length_a   1.000
_cell.length_b   1.000
_cell.length_c   1.000
_cell.angle_alpha   90.00
_cell.angle_beta   90.00
_cell.angle_gamma   90.00
#
_symmetry.space_group_name_H-M   'P 1'
#
loop_
_entity.id
_entity.type
_entity.pdbx_description
1 polymer ?
#
loop_
_entity_poly.entity_id
_entity_poly.type
_entity_poly.pdbx_seq_one_letter_code
_entity_poly.pdbx_strand_id
1 'polypeptide(L)'
;MGVALDYIIYMTYDLHGQWDYGNKWTSPGCPNGNCLRSHVNLTDAINSLSMIAKAGVASNKVVVGVTSYGRSFKMAQAGRTGPKCLFTGSFGQSNAAKGEYTDTAGYISNAEIDSIISKGVSQQYTVEDSNIIMYGDGTEWVAYMA
;
A
#
# COMPACT_ATOMS: atom_id res chain seq x y z
N MET A 1 22.74 -3.42 16.71
CA MET A 1 22.12 -4.35 15.74
C MET A 1 22.97 -4.56 14.50
N GLY A 2 23.32 -3.53 13.70
CA GLY A 2 24.04 -3.73 12.43
C GLY A 2 25.40 -4.45 12.50
N VAL A 3 26.08 -4.39 13.66
CA VAL A 3 27.34 -5.11 13.90
C VAL A 3 27.16 -6.60 14.18
N ALA A 4 26.00 -7.02 14.69
CA ALA A 4 25.74 -8.39 15.16
C ALA A 4 24.93 -9.24 14.17
N LEU A 5 24.25 -8.61 13.21
CA LEU A 5 23.44 -9.29 12.20
C LEU A 5 24.21 -9.43 10.88
N ASP A 6 24.02 -10.53 10.18
CA ASP A 6 24.56 -10.74 8.83
C ASP A 6 23.89 -9.79 7.82
N TYR A 7 22.57 -9.72 7.86
CA TYR A 7 21.74 -8.80 7.09
C TYR A 7 20.42 -8.50 7.80
N ILE A 8 19.70 -7.50 7.30
CA ILE A 8 18.40 -7.05 7.79
C ILE A 8 17.43 -7.08 6.60
N ILE A 9 16.37 -7.87 6.72
CA ILE A 9 15.22 -7.79 5.81
C ILE A 9 14.41 -6.58 6.24
N TYR A 10 14.45 -5.52 5.43
CA TYR A 10 13.79 -4.27 5.73
C TYR A 10 12.43 -4.24 5.04
N MET A 11 11.37 -4.25 5.85
CA MET A 11 9.98 -4.34 5.38
C MET A 11 9.53 -2.99 4.82
N THR A 12 9.99 -2.64 3.62
CA THR A 12 9.65 -1.42 2.87
C THR A 12 8.28 -1.52 2.20
N TYR A 13 7.31 -2.04 2.96
CA TYR A 13 5.94 -2.28 2.55
C TYR A 13 5.03 -2.13 3.77
N ASP A 14 3.71 -2.11 3.54
CA ASP A 14 2.74 -1.75 4.58
C ASP A 14 2.97 -0.34 5.15
N LEU A 15 3.49 0.55 4.30
CA LEU A 15 3.69 1.97 4.65
C LEU A 15 2.34 2.68 4.88
N HIS A 16 1.31 2.20 4.19
CA HIS A 16 -0.07 2.70 4.27
C HIS A 16 -1.06 1.54 4.30
N GLY A 17 -2.19 1.75 4.98
CA GLY A 17 -3.23 0.74 5.11
C GLY A 17 -4.47 1.28 5.83
N GLN A 18 -5.45 0.41 6.09
CA GLN A 18 -6.70 0.79 6.74
C GLN A 18 -6.49 1.46 8.11
N TRP A 19 -5.40 1.11 8.79
CA TRP A 19 -5.00 1.68 10.07
C TRP A 19 -4.65 3.18 10.01
N ASP A 20 -4.51 3.76 8.81
CA ASP A 20 -4.29 5.20 8.66
C ASP A 20 -5.54 6.03 9.00
N TYR A 21 -6.73 5.41 8.94
CA TYR A 21 -7.99 6.11 9.18
C TYR A 21 -8.02 6.80 10.55
N GLY A 22 -8.33 8.09 10.55
CA GLY A 22 -8.42 8.93 11.75
C GLY A 22 -7.06 9.44 12.26
N ASN A 23 -5.95 9.09 11.61
CA ASN A 23 -4.62 9.54 12.02
C ASN A 23 -4.09 10.65 11.10
N LYS A 24 -4.03 11.88 11.60
CA LYS A 24 -3.53 13.05 10.84
C LYS A 24 -2.02 13.01 10.54
N TRP A 25 -1.27 12.10 11.15
CA TRP A 25 0.19 12.02 11.05
C TRP A 25 0.69 10.99 10.04
N THR A 26 -0.18 10.11 9.54
CA THR A 26 0.20 9.04 8.60
C THR A 26 0.46 9.58 7.21
N SER A 27 -0.23 10.64 6.82
CA SER A 27 -0.18 11.18 5.46
C SER A 27 -0.18 12.71 5.47
N PRO A 28 0.91 13.34 5.00
CA PRO A 28 0.95 14.79 4.83
C PRO A 28 -0.21 15.30 3.98
N GLY A 29 -0.87 16.37 4.43
CA GLY A 29 -2.02 16.95 3.75
C GLY A 29 -3.30 16.13 3.83
N CYS A 30 -3.37 15.11 4.68
CA CYS A 30 -4.56 14.29 4.91
C CYS A 30 -5.03 14.36 6.38
N PRO A 31 -5.84 15.37 6.77
CA PRO A 31 -6.21 15.59 8.17
C PRO A 31 -6.92 14.40 8.85
N ASN A 32 -7.67 13.62 8.08
CA ASN A 32 -8.42 12.46 8.58
C ASN A 32 -7.69 11.13 8.34
N GLY A 33 -6.46 11.16 7.81
CA GLY A 33 -5.65 9.96 7.52
C GLY A 33 -6.23 9.00 6.49
N ASN A 34 -7.38 9.31 5.89
CA ASN A 34 -8.10 8.41 5.00
C ASN A 34 -7.87 8.69 3.51
N CYS A 35 -6.70 9.20 3.14
CA CYS A 35 -6.35 9.45 1.74
C CYS A 35 -5.77 8.17 1.12
N LEU A 36 -6.08 7.92 -0.15
CA LEU A 36 -5.52 6.79 -0.88
C LEU A 36 -4.01 6.98 -1.05
N ARG A 37 -3.26 6.08 -0.43
CA ARG A 37 -1.80 6.00 -0.51
C ARG A 37 -1.38 4.57 -0.77
N SER A 38 -0.32 4.40 -1.55
CA SER A 38 0.23 3.08 -1.83
C SER A 38 1.03 2.57 -0.65
N HIS A 39 0.81 1.31 -0.26
CA HIS A 39 1.61 0.67 0.79
C HIS A 39 3.05 0.36 0.38
N VAL A 40 3.37 0.51 -0.91
CA VAL A 40 4.70 0.33 -1.52
C VAL A 40 5.17 1.62 -2.21
N ASN A 41 4.77 2.78 -1.69
CA ASN A 41 5.18 4.07 -2.22
C ASN A 41 6.72 4.20 -2.22
N LEU A 42 7.33 4.43 -3.39
CA LEU A 42 8.78 4.48 -3.52
C LEU A 42 9.42 5.60 -2.70
N THR A 43 8.80 6.78 -2.67
CA THR A 43 9.33 7.92 -1.90
C THR A 43 9.41 7.57 -0.41
N ASP A 44 8.38 6.94 0.15
CA ASP A 44 8.37 6.51 1.56
C ASP A 44 9.33 5.35 1.82
N ALA A 45 9.50 4.43 0.87
CA ALA A 45 10.50 3.37 0.95
C ALA A 45 11.93 3.93 0.97
N ILE A 46 12.27 4.88 0.09
CA ILE A 46 13.57 5.55 0.05
C ILE A 46 13.83 6.33 1.35
N ASN A 47 12.83 7.03 1.87
CA ASN A 47 12.94 7.73 3.15
C ASN A 47 13.26 6.75 4.29
N SER A 48 12.55 5.62 4.33
CA SER A 48 12.77 4.56 5.31
C SER A 48 14.17 3.94 5.21
N LEU A 49 14.67 3.69 3.99
CA LEU A 49 16.02 3.17 3.74
C LEU A 49 17.10 4.18 4.12
N SER A 50 16.86 5.47 3.89
CA SER A 50 17.76 6.55 4.28
C SER A 50 17.91 6.63 5.81
N MET A 51 16.84 6.34 6.56
CA MET A 51 16.86 6.32 8.03
C MET A 51 17.77 5.21 8.58
N ILE A 52 17.64 3.98 8.06
CA ILE A 52 18.46 2.85 8.55
C ILE A 52 19.94 3.01 8.17
N ALA A 53 20.23 3.55 6.98
CA ALA A 53 21.59 3.89 6.58
C ALA A 53 22.17 4.98 7.50
N LYS A 54 21.40 6.04 7.80
CA LYS A 54 21.82 7.11 8.72
C LYS A 54 22.04 6.61 10.15
N ALA A 55 21.34 5.56 10.57
CA ALA A 55 21.55 4.90 11.86
C ALA A 55 22.84 4.05 11.92
N GLY A 56 23.64 4.01 10.84
CA GLY A 56 24.95 3.36 10.81
C GLY A 56 24.92 1.90 10.34
N VAL A 57 23.82 1.44 9.76
CA VAL A 57 23.78 0.12 9.10
C VAL A 57 24.42 0.22 7.73
N ALA A 58 25.41 -0.64 7.46
CA ALA A 58 26.05 -0.71 6.15
C ALA A 58 25.03 -1.14 5.09
N SER A 59 24.95 -0.42 3.97
CA SER A 59 23.93 -0.65 2.93
C SER A 59 23.97 -2.06 2.34
N ASN A 60 25.14 -2.70 2.27
CA ASN A 60 25.28 -4.08 1.80
C ASN A 60 24.68 -5.13 2.75
N LYS A 61 24.27 -4.74 3.96
CA LYS A 61 23.52 -5.59 4.90
C LYS A 61 22.01 -5.36 4.85
N VAL A 62 21.52 -4.42 4.02
CA VAL A 62 20.08 -4.11 3.94
C VAL A 62 19.49 -4.82 2.73
N VAL A 63 18.53 -5.70 2.98
CA VAL A 63 17.75 -6.40 1.95
C VAL A 63 16.38 -5.73 1.86
N VAL A 64 16.05 -5.17 0.69
CA VAL A 64 14.80 -4.47 0.44
C VAL A 64 13.65 -5.46 0.33
N GLY A 65 12.57 -5.23 1.08
CA GLY A 65 11.36 -6.02 1.03
C GLY A 65 10.53 -5.74 -0.22
N VAL A 66 10.13 -6.79 -0.92
CA VAL A 66 9.22 -6.77 -2.07
C VAL A 66 7.98 -7.60 -1.72
N THR A 67 6.78 -7.07 -1.98
CA THR A 67 5.53 -7.76 -1.65
C THR A 67 4.95 -8.49 -2.85
N SER A 68 4.37 -9.66 -2.59
CA SER A 68 3.53 -10.39 -3.54
C SER A 68 2.03 -10.21 -3.22
N TYR A 69 1.69 -9.04 -2.70
CA TYR A 69 0.33 -8.62 -2.36
C TYR A 69 0.21 -7.10 -2.43
N GLY A 70 -1.03 -6.64 -2.50
CA GLY A 70 -1.43 -5.23 -2.40
C GLY A 70 -2.29 -4.94 -1.17
N ARG A 71 -2.33 -3.66 -0.78
CA ARG A 71 -3.31 -3.13 0.19
C ARG A 71 -4.48 -2.51 -0.56
N SER A 72 -5.69 -2.92 -0.19
CA SER A 72 -6.92 -2.47 -0.82
C SER A 72 -7.72 -1.50 0.06
N PHE A 73 -8.53 -0.68 -0.60
CA PHE A 73 -9.38 0.32 0.03
C PHE A 73 -10.71 0.43 -0.71
N LYS A 74 -11.80 0.63 0.04
CA LYS A 74 -13.07 1.08 -0.53
C LYS A 74 -13.06 2.59 -0.68
N MET A 75 -13.04 3.08 -1.90
CA MET A 75 -13.07 4.51 -2.21
C MET A 75 -14.38 5.15 -1.78
N ALA A 76 -14.32 6.41 -1.36
CA ALA A 76 -15.51 7.20 -1.05
C ALA A 76 -16.28 7.66 -2.30
N GLN A 77 -15.61 7.70 -3.46
CA GLN A 77 -16.20 8.09 -4.74
C GLN A 77 -15.52 7.34 -5.88
N ALA A 78 -16.32 6.73 -6.75
CA ALA A 78 -15.81 6.00 -7.92
C ALA A 78 -15.09 6.92 -8.92
N GLY A 79 -14.06 6.40 -9.59
CA GLY A 79 -13.37 7.07 -10.70
C GLY A 79 -12.52 8.29 -10.31
N ARG A 80 -12.40 8.59 -9.02
CA ARG A 80 -11.54 9.66 -8.49
C ARG A 80 -10.10 9.18 -8.35
N THR A 81 -9.16 9.87 -8.98
CA THR A 81 -7.71 9.61 -8.85
C THR A 81 -6.98 10.80 -8.25
N GLY A 82 -5.83 10.54 -7.63
CA GLY A 82 -4.95 11.56 -7.07
C GLY A 82 -4.94 11.65 -5.54
N PRO A 83 -4.10 12.55 -4.98
CA PRO A 83 -3.66 12.49 -3.58
C PRO A 83 -4.73 12.90 -2.55
N LYS A 84 -5.85 13.48 -3.00
CA LYS A 84 -6.98 13.89 -2.16
C LYS A 84 -8.14 12.91 -2.22
N CYS A 85 -7.99 11.80 -2.94
CA CYS A 85 -9.02 10.76 -3.01
C CYS A 85 -9.06 10.03 -1.67
N LEU A 86 -10.27 9.79 -1.19
CA LEU A 86 -10.50 9.26 0.14
C LEU A 86 -10.98 7.83 0.09
N PHE A 87 -10.64 7.05 1.11
CA PHE A 87 -11.22 5.75 1.39
C PHE A 87 -12.19 5.81 2.58
N THR A 88 -13.02 4.78 2.68
CA THR A 88 -14.04 4.58 3.72
C THR A 88 -13.66 3.45 4.68
N GLY A 89 -14.39 3.34 5.78
CA GLY A 89 -14.14 2.38 6.86
C GLY A 89 -13.81 3.12 8.15
N SER A 90 -13.11 2.44 9.06
CA SER A 90 -12.65 3.00 10.32
C SER A 90 -11.26 2.44 10.69
N PHE A 91 -10.70 2.91 11.81
CA PHE A 91 -9.47 2.33 12.36
C PHE A 91 -9.72 0.86 12.74
N GLY A 92 -9.19 -0.07 11.97
CA GLY A 92 -9.32 -1.52 12.19
C GLY A 92 -10.45 -2.21 11.43
N GLN A 93 -11.30 -1.48 10.70
CA GLN A 93 -12.35 -2.07 9.87
C GLN A 93 -12.29 -1.51 8.45
N SER A 94 -11.92 -2.36 7.49
CA SER A 94 -11.92 -2.00 6.08
C SER A 94 -13.27 -2.29 5.45
N ASN A 95 -13.76 -1.33 4.66
CA ASN A 95 -14.93 -1.51 3.80
C ASN A 95 -14.57 -2.10 2.44
N ALA A 96 -13.28 -2.31 2.15
CA ALA A 96 -12.84 -2.90 0.89
C ALA A 96 -13.37 -4.32 0.74
N ALA A 97 -13.64 -4.72 -0.50
CA ALA A 97 -13.95 -6.10 -0.80
C ALA A 97 -12.82 -7.02 -0.30
N LYS A 98 -13.21 -8.16 0.27
CA LYS A 98 -12.27 -9.21 0.63
C LYS A 98 -11.77 -9.89 -0.63
N GLY A 99 -10.51 -10.32 -0.62
CA GLY A 99 -10.00 -11.25 -1.62
C GLY A 99 -10.75 -12.58 -1.59
N GLU A 100 -10.94 -13.19 -2.77
CA GLU A 100 -11.64 -14.47 -2.96
C GLU A 100 -10.97 -15.62 -2.18
N TYR A 101 -9.64 -15.60 -2.08
CA TYR A 101 -8.83 -16.63 -1.44
C TYR A 101 -8.21 -16.17 -0.13
N THR A 102 -7.83 -14.90 -0.02
CA THR A 102 -7.23 -14.35 1.21
C THR A 102 -8.26 -14.05 2.30
N ASP A 103 -9.56 -13.95 1.94
CA ASP A 103 -10.71 -13.71 2.83
C ASP A 103 -10.53 -12.54 3.82
N THR A 104 -9.68 -11.57 3.45
CA THR A 104 -9.28 -10.45 4.30
C THR A 104 -9.57 -9.13 3.60
N ALA A 105 -10.34 -8.26 4.26
CA ALA A 105 -10.63 -6.93 3.72
C ALA A 105 -9.40 -6.03 3.88
N GLY A 106 -9.08 -5.26 2.84
CA GLY A 106 -7.91 -4.38 2.82
C GLY A 106 -6.61 -5.07 2.40
N TYR A 107 -6.67 -6.31 1.93
CA TYR A 107 -5.53 -7.12 1.49
C TYR A 107 -5.93 -7.96 0.29
N ILE A 108 -5.14 -7.96 -0.77
CA ILE A 108 -5.35 -8.79 -1.96
C ILE A 108 -3.99 -9.33 -2.41
N SER A 109 -3.85 -10.65 -2.61
CA SER A 109 -2.62 -11.25 -3.13
C SER A 109 -2.38 -10.91 -4.60
N ASN A 110 -1.14 -10.98 -5.09
CA ASN A 110 -0.86 -10.74 -6.51
C ASN A 110 -1.59 -11.73 -7.43
N ALA A 111 -1.77 -12.98 -7.01
CA ALA A 111 -2.55 -13.96 -7.77
C ALA A 111 -4.04 -13.57 -7.89
N GLU A 112 -4.63 -13.02 -6.81
CA GLU A 112 -5.98 -12.47 -6.86
C GLU A 112 -6.07 -11.22 -7.73
N ILE A 113 -5.06 -10.34 -7.66
CA ILE A 113 -4.94 -9.15 -8.51
C ILE A 113 -4.90 -9.55 -9.98
N ASP A 114 -4.07 -10.53 -10.36
CA ASP A 114 -4.00 -11.03 -11.75
C ASP A 114 -5.35 -11.57 -12.22
N SER A 115 -6.03 -12.32 -11.36
CA SER A 115 -7.41 -12.78 -11.61
C SER A 115 -8.38 -11.61 -11.80
N ILE A 116 -8.32 -10.58 -10.95
CA ILE A 116 -9.15 -9.37 -11.08
C ILE A 116 -8.88 -8.66 -12.41
N ILE A 117 -7.60 -8.48 -12.78
CA ILE A 117 -7.19 -7.88 -14.05
C ILE A 117 -7.75 -8.68 -15.23
N SER A 118 -7.65 -10.01 -15.19
CA SER A 118 -8.17 -10.89 -16.24
C SER A 118 -9.69 -10.82 -16.42
N LYS A 119 -10.43 -10.56 -15.31
CA LYS A 119 -11.88 -10.40 -15.30
C LYS A 119 -12.31 -8.99 -15.75
N GLY A 120 -11.37 -8.04 -15.81
CA GLY A 120 -11.58 -6.66 -16.21
C GLY A 120 -11.54 -5.68 -15.03
N VAL A 121 -10.83 -4.57 -15.25
CA VAL A 121 -10.67 -3.45 -14.30
C VAL A 121 -11.26 -2.18 -14.88
N SER A 122 -11.77 -1.30 -14.03
CA SER A 122 -12.31 -0.01 -14.45
C SER A 122 -11.21 1.00 -14.79
N GLN A 123 -10.08 0.94 -14.08
CA GLN A 123 -8.87 1.72 -14.39
C GLN A 123 -7.61 0.98 -13.91
N GLN A 124 -6.48 1.25 -14.56
CA GLN A 124 -5.16 0.75 -14.18
C GLN A 124 -4.11 1.82 -14.51
N TYR A 125 -3.23 2.12 -13.55
CA TYR A 125 -2.18 3.12 -13.71
C TYR A 125 -1.03 2.91 -12.72
N THR A 126 0.08 3.62 -12.91
CA THR A 126 1.25 3.59 -12.03
C THR A 126 1.52 4.97 -11.46
N VAL A 127 1.88 5.05 -10.18
CA VAL A 127 2.30 6.27 -9.50
C VAL A 127 3.37 5.94 -8.46
N GLU A 128 4.48 6.67 -8.43
CA GLU A 128 5.60 6.44 -7.49
C GLU A 128 6.06 4.96 -7.45
N ASP A 129 6.21 4.34 -8.63
CA ASP A 129 6.54 2.92 -8.86
C ASP A 129 5.60 1.90 -8.19
N SER A 130 4.42 2.33 -7.77
CA SER A 130 3.33 1.44 -7.38
C SER A 130 2.31 1.28 -8.49
N ASN A 131 1.95 0.03 -8.78
CA ASN A 131 0.83 -0.30 -9.65
C ASN A 131 -0.47 -0.18 -8.90
N ILE A 132 -1.47 0.41 -9.54
CA ILE A 132 -2.80 0.61 -8.98
C ILE A 132 -3.83 0.11 -9.98
N ILE A 133 -4.82 -0.62 -9.47
CA ILE A 133 -6.05 -0.94 -10.21
C ILE A 133 -7.27 -0.49 -9.43
N MET A 134 -8.32 -0.18 -10.19
CA MET A 134 -9.68 -0.02 -9.66
C MET A 134 -10.59 -1.05 -10.31
N TYR A 135 -11.47 -1.65 -9.53
CA TYR A 135 -12.36 -2.73 -9.99
C TYR A 135 -13.74 -2.67 -9.30
N GLY A 136 -14.60 -3.64 -9.63
CA GLY A 136 -16.00 -3.65 -9.22
C GLY A 136 -16.78 -2.53 -9.89
N ASP A 137 -17.51 -1.74 -9.11
CA ASP A 137 -18.18 -0.50 -9.55
C ASP A 137 -17.21 0.71 -9.67
N GLY A 138 -15.90 0.45 -9.66
CA GLY A 138 -14.85 1.47 -9.67
C GLY A 138 -14.61 2.13 -8.32
N THR A 139 -15.04 1.48 -7.23
CA THR A 139 -14.76 1.92 -5.86
C THR A 139 -13.83 0.97 -5.09
N GLU A 140 -13.50 -0.20 -5.62
CA GLU A 140 -12.45 -1.04 -5.05
C GLU A 140 -11.11 -0.61 -5.63
N TRP A 141 -10.19 -0.19 -4.77
CA TRP A 141 -8.88 0.30 -5.16
C TRP A 141 -7.81 -0.56 -4.51
N VAL A 142 -6.80 -0.99 -5.25
CA VAL A 142 -5.65 -1.71 -4.68
C VAL A 142 -4.35 -1.18 -5.26
N ALA A 143 -3.40 -0.92 -4.38
CA ALA A 143 -2.01 -0.63 -4.73
C ALA A 143 -1.13 -1.83 -4.42
N TYR A 144 -0.27 -2.19 -5.36
CA TYR A 144 0.59 -3.37 -5.31
C TYR A 144 1.88 -3.13 -6.09
N MET A 145 2.76 -4.14 -6.09
CA MET A 145 4.00 -4.20 -6.87
C MET A 145 3.91 -5.37 -7.85
N ALA A 146 4.21 -5.12 -9.12
CA ALA A 146 4.18 -6.09 -10.23
C ALA A 146 5.54 -6.22 -10.90
#